data_AF-A0A2P8QPR4-F1
#
_entry.id   AF-A0A2P8QPR4-F1
#
_cell.length_a   1.000
_cell.length_b   1.000
_cell.length_c   1.000
_cell.angle_alpha   90.00
_cell.angle_beta   90.00
_cell.angle_gamma   90.00
#
_symmetry.space_group_name_H-M   'P 1'
#
loop_
_entity.id
_entity.type
_entity.pdbx_description
1 polymer ?
#
loop_
_entity_poly.entity_id
_entity_poly.type
_entity_poly.pdbx_seq_one_letter_code
_entity_poly.pdbx_strand_id
1 'polypeptide(L)'
;MCRKLPLVLIGILLIFLTACSSTPIVIPNERLVQKALAVQLSQIQQQISQKLHLSTPLKLEIDRLRIQEQQQLKIGNLPAYRIIGTYDRTLQISQRRITQENNPFEVYLQLQKEGKTWRLAIPQTTDEDKIQSWRTYLIDGW
;
A
#
# COMPACT_ATOMS: atom_id res chain seq x y z
N MET A 1 60.40 -25.83 11.70
CA MET A 1 58.96 -25.92 12.08
C MET A 1 58.12 -25.27 10.99
N CYS A 2 57.20 -26.05 10.41
CA CYS A 2 56.44 -25.71 9.22
C CYS A 2 55.41 -24.60 9.53
N ARG A 3 55.50 -23.47 8.82
CA ARG A 3 54.61 -22.32 8.90
C ARG A 3 53.27 -22.68 8.24
N LYS A 4 52.34 -23.26 9.01
CA LYS A 4 51.00 -23.68 8.55
C LYS A 4 49.91 -23.01 9.39
N LEU A 5 49.96 -21.69 9.53
CA LEU A 5 48.92 -20.93 10.25
C LEU A 5 48.41 -19.65 9.56
N PRO A 6 48.16 -19.64 8.23
CA PRO A 6 47.27 -18.61 7.69
C PRO A 6 46.09 -19.14 6.88
N LEU A 7 45.87 -20.47 6.80
CA LEU A 7 44.82 -21.00 5.91
C LEU A 7 43.48 -21.26 6.62
N VAL A 8 43.50 -21.60 7.91
CA VAL A 8 42.28 -21.95 8.66
C VAL A 8 41.43 -20.73 8.99
N LEU A 9 42.06 -19.56 9.23
CA LEU A 9 41.34 -18.33 9.58
C LEU A 9 40.59 -17.72 8.38
N ILE A 10 41.07 -17.92 7.16
CA ILE A 10 40.46 -17.40 5.92
C ILE A 10 39.23 -18.24 5.52
N GLY A 11 39.25 -19.55 5.79
CA GLY A 11 38.14 -20.45 5.46
C GLY A 11 36.88 -20.21 6.30
N ILE A 12 37.03 -19.82 7.57
CA ILE A 12 35.91 -19.55 8.49
C ILE A 12 35.22 -18.20 8.19
N LEU A 13 35.98 -17.21 7.71
CA LEU A 13 35.43 -15.89 7.39
C LEU A 13 34.56 -15.88 6.11
N LEU A 14 34.83 -16.80 5.17
CA LEU A 14 34.08 -16.90 3.91
C LEU A 14 32.69 -17.54 4.07
N ILE A 15 32.41 -18.26 5.16
CA ILE A 15 31.13 -18.92 5.40
C ILE A 15 30.06 -17.93 5.91
N PHE A 16 30.46 -16.76 6.44
CA PHE A 16 29.53 -15.74 6.92
C PHE A 16 29.09 -14.71 5.87
N LEU A 17 29.67 -14.71 4.65
CA LEU A 17 29.37 -13.69 3.63
C LEU A 17 28.19 -14.03 2.70
N THR A 18 27.58 -15.20 2.81
CA THR A 18 26.51 -15.64 1.90
C THR A 18 25.11 -15.47 2.51
N ALA A 19 24.71 -14.24 2.83
CA ALA A 19 23.29 -13.92 3.02
C ALA A 19 23.00 -12.41 2.99
N CYS A 20 23.55 -11.67 2.02
CA CYS A 20 22.89 -10.43 1.59
C CYS A 20 22.12 -10.76 0.32
N SER A 21 21.06 -11.58 0.45
CA SER A 21 20.06 -11.67 -0.61
C SER A 21 19.45 -10.27 -0.69
N SER A 22 19.90 -9.50 -1.67
CA SER A 22 19.32 -8.22 -2.06
C SER A 22 17.89 -8.48 -2.52
N THR A 23 16.97 -8.65 -1.57
CA THR A 23 15.55 -8.61 -1.85
C THR A 23 15.31 -7.24 -2.45
N PRO A 24 14.86 -7.14 -3.71
CA PRO A 24 14.56 -5.84 -4.29
C PRO A 24 13.56 -5.16 -3.36
N ILE A 25 13.96 -4.01 -2.81
CA ILE A 25 13.08 -3.19 -1.98
C ILE A 25 12.09 -2.59 -2.99
N VAL A 26 10.97 -3.29 -3.21
CA VAL A 26 9.91 -2.81 -4.10
C VAL A 26 9.10 -1.80 -3.31
N ILE A 27 9.38 -0.52 -3.59
CA ILE A 27 8.72 0.61 -2.95
C ILE A 27 7.42 0.91 -3.72
N PRO A 28 6.27 1.07 -3.03
CA PRO A 28 5.03 1.44 -3.70
C PRO A 28 5.16 2.85 -4.30
N ASN A 29 4.71 3.02 -5.54
CA ASN A 29 4.75 4.31 -6.24
C ASN A 29 3.41 5.05 -6.14
N GLU A 30 3.41 6.35 -6.43
CA GLU A 30 2.23 7.22 -6.28
C GLU A 30 1.00 6.73 -7.07
N ARG A 31 1.22 6.27 -8.30
CA ARG A 31 0.12 5.75 -9.15
C ARG A 31 -0.45 4.42 -8.60
N LEU A 32 0.32 3.60 -7.88
CA LEU A 32 -0.22 2.44 -7.14
C LEU A 32 -1.10 2.90 -5.96
N VAL A 33 -0.65 3.92 -5.23
CA VAL A 33 -1.44 4.54 -4.15
C VAL A 33 -2.72 5.14 -4.71
N GLN A 34 -2.66 5.82 -5.85
CA GLN A 34 -3.84 6.36 -6.53
C GLN A 34 -4.83 5.26 -6.94
N LYS A 35 -4.36 4.14 -7.49
CA LYS A 35 -5.21 2.97 -7.78
C LYS A 35 -5.86 2.42 -6.50
N ALA A 36 -5.10 2.30 -5.43
CA ALA A 36 -5.60 1.82 -4.14
C ALA A 36 -6.72 2.72 -3.59
N LEU A 37 -6.51 4.04 -3.64
CA LEU A 37 -7.52 5.02 -3.25
C LEU A 37 -8.75 4.96 -4.16
N ALA A 38 -8.56 4.79 -5.47
CA ALA A 38 -9.68 4.62 -6.41
C ALA A 38 -10.54 3.39 -6.08
N VAL A 39 -9.91 2.26 -5.70
CA VAL A 39 -10.63 1.07 -5.23
C VAL A 39 -11.45 1.38 -3.97
N GLN A 40 -10.87 2.04 -2.97
CA GLN A 40 -11.62 2.43 -1.76
C GLN A 40 -12.78 3.40 -2.08
N LEU A 41 -12.56 4.38 -2.94
CA LEU A 41 -13.56 5.38 -3.30
C LEU A 41 -14.69 4.81 -4.17
N SER A 42 -14.40 3.81 -5.03
CA SER A 42 -15.43 3.14 -5.83
C SER A 42 -16.50 2.46 -4.97
N GLN A 43 -16.08 1.87 -3.84
CA GLN A 43 -17.00 1.26 -2.87
C GLN A 43 -17.93 2.30 -2.24
N ILE A 44 -17.37 3.47 -1.90
CA ILE A 44 -18.12 4.60 -1.37
C ILE A 44 -19.11 5.15 -2.42
N GLN A 45 -18.67 5.28 -3.68
CA GLN A 45 -19.52 5.79 -4.76
C GLN A 45 -20.78 4.92 -4.95
N GLN A 46 -20.63 3.59 -4.97
CA GLN A 46 -21.77 2.68 -5.09
C GLN A 46 -22.76 2.84 -3.94
N GLN A 47 -22.26 2.96 -2.71
CA GLN A 47 -23.11 3.16 -1.53
C GLN A 47 -23.84 4.51 -1.54
N ILE A 48 -23.16 5.59 -1.98
CA ILE A 48 -23.77 6.92 -2.11
C ILE A 48 -24.85 6.91 -3.18
N SER A 49 -24.57 6.35 -4.36
CA SER A 49 -25.55 6.26 -5.45
C SER A 49 -26.81 5.51 -5.04
N GLN A 50 -26.66 4.42 -4.27
CA GLN A 50 -27.80 3.68 -3.73
C GLN A 50 -28.61 4.52 -2.73
N LYS A 51 -27.94 5.19 -1.78
CA LYS A 51 -28.63 5.95 -0.72
C LYS A 51 -29.31 7.22 -1.23
N LEU A 52 -28.70 7.91 -2.19
CA LEU A 52 -29.22 9.19 -2.68
C LEU A 52 -30.19 9.02 -3.87
N HIS A 53 -30.45 7.80 -4.34
CA HIS A 53 -31.32 7.51 -5.50
C HIS A 53 -31.02 8.45 -6.68
N LEU A 54 -29.73 8.71 -6.93
CA LEU A 54 -29.31 9.70 -7.90
C LEU A 54 -29.57 9.16 -9.31
N SER A 55 -30.48 9.81 -10.05
CA SER A 55 -30.67 9.59 -11.49
C SER A 55 -29.52 10.12 -12.35
N THR A 56 -28.55 10.80 -11.73
CA THR A 56 -27.44 11.49 -12.39
C THR A 56 -26.12 10.78 -12.10
N PRO A 57 -25.23 10.60 -13.10
CA PRO A 57 -23.88 10.09 -12.85
C PRO A 57 -23.11 10.98 -11.88
N LEU A 58 -22.65 10.37 -10.79
CA LEU A 58 -21.68 10.94 -9.85
C LEU A 58 -20.28 10.63 -10.38
N LYS A 59 -19.43 11.63 -10.59
CA LYS A 59 -18.01 11.43 -10.91
C LYS A 59 -17.16 11.86 -9.73
N LEU A 60 -16.18 11.03 -9.38
CA LEU A 60 -15.26 11.25 -8.27
C LEU A 60 -13.83 11.22 -8.82
N GLU A 61 -13.12 12.32 -8.65
CA GLU A 61 -11.75 12.48 -9.11
C GLU A 61 -10.83 12.69 -7.91
N ILE A 62 -9.62 12.12 -8.00
CA ILE A 62 -8.53 12.25 -7.02
C ILE A 62 -7.46 13.09 -7.70
N ASP A 63 -7.17 14.25 -7.13
CA ASP A 63 -6.22 15.23 -7.61
C ASP A 63 -5.12 15.46 -6.54
N ARG A 64 -3.94 15.91 -6.98
CA ARG A 64 -2.82 16.35 -6.12
C ARG A 64 -2.55 15.44 -4.91
N LEU A 65 -2.26 14.16 -5.18
CA LEU A 65 -1.83 13.19 -4.17
C LEU A 65 -0.48 13.59 -3.55
N ARG A 66 -0.39 13.59 -2.22
CA ARG A 66 0.82 13.93 -1.46
C ARG A 66 1.05 12.85 -0.41
N ILE A 67 2.11 12.07 -0.57
CA ILE A 67 2.54 11.08 0.42
C ILE A 67 3.33 11.81 1.51
N GLN A 68 2.93 11.64 2.77
CA GLN A 68 3.58 12.26 3.93
C GLN A 68 4.45 11.26 4.68
N GLU A 69 3.92 10.05 4.89
CA GLU A 69 4.61 9.00 5.61
C GLU A 69 4.47 7.67 4.88
N GLN A 70 5.56 6.91 4.86
CA GLN A 70 5.56 5.54 4.36
C GLN A 70 6.33 4.64 5.33
N GLN A 71 5.59 3.78 6.00
CA GLN A 71 6.14 2.86 6.99
C GLN A 71 6.08 1.43 6.47
N GLN A 72 7.20 0.73 6.51
CA GLN A 72 7.25 -0.69 6.20
C GLN A 72 6.75 -1.52 7.40
N LEU A 73 5.91 -2.50 7.13
CA LEU A 73 5.40 -3.46 8.12
C LEU A 73 5.21 -4.85 7.48
N LYS A 74 4.61 -5.77 8.24
CA LYS A 74 4.21 -7.08 7.74
C LYS A 74 2.74 -7.31 8.00
N ILE A 75 2.03 -7.80 6.99
CA ILE A 75 0.65 -8.30 7.12
C ILE A 75 0.72 -9.81 6.95
N GLY A 76 0.49 -10.55 8.04
CA GLY A 76 0.84 -11.97 8.11
C GLY A 76 2.36 -12.16 8.00
N ASN A 77 2.81 -12.93 7.01
CA ASN A 77 4.24 -13.13 6.73
C ASN A 77 4.70 -12.43 5.44
N LEU A 78 3.89 -11.51 4.90
CA LEU A 78 4.20 -10.79 3.66
C LEU A 78 4.60 -9.35 3.94
N PRO A 79 5.56 -8.79 3.18
CA PRO A 79 5.94 -7.39 3.30
C PRO A 79 4.78 -6.49 2.90
N ALA A 80 4.58 -5.42 3.67
CA ALA A 80 3.54 -4.45 3.44
C ALA A 80 4.04 -3.03 3.76
N TYR A 81 3.31 -2.04 3.25
CA TYR A 81 3.55 -0.63 3.52
C TYR A 81 2.26 0.03 4.01
N ARG A 82 2.36 0.79 5.10
CA ARG A 82 1.36 1.76 5.53
C ARG A 82 1.76 3.10 4.95
N ILE A 83 0.86 3.72 4.21
CA ILE A 83 1.09 4.98 3.52
C ILE A 83 0.05 5.97 4.00
N ILE A 84 0.52 7.09 4.52
CA ILE A 84 -0.31 8.19 5.00
C ILE A 84 -0.02 9.41 4.14
N GLY A 85 -1.05 10.16 3.84
CA GLY A 85 -0.88 11.40 3.11
C GLY A 85 -2.17 12.19 3.00
N THR A 86 -2.16 13.12 2.04
CA THR A 86 -3.34 13.89 1.67
C THR A 86 -3.61 13.84 0.17
N TYR A 87 -4.86 14.07 -0.21
CA TYR A 87 -5.27 14.21 -1.61
C TYR A 87 -6.39 15.23 -1.71
N ASP A 88 -6.54 15.81 -2.89
CA ASP A 88 -7.67 16.66 -3.20
C ASP A 88 -8.73 15.83 -3.91
N ARG A 89 -9.99 16.02 -3.53
CA ARG A 89 -11.11 15.25 -4.08
C ARG A 89 -12.04 16.20 -4.79
N THR A 90 -12.34 15.88 -6.04
CA THR A 90 -13.35 16.60 -6.81
C THR A 90 -14.57 15.70 -7.01
N LEU A 91 -15.73 16.14 -6.50
CA LEU A 91 -17.02 15.50 -6.69
C LEU A 91 -17.81 16.28 -7.73
N GLN A 92 -18.19 15.63 -8.82
CA GLN A 92 -19.00 16.23 -9.87
C GLN A 92 -20.37 15.55 -9.95
N ILE A 93 -21.43 16.37 -9.79
CA ILE A 93 -22.83 15.96 -9.88
C ILE A 93 -23.52 16.87 -10.89
N SER A 94 -23.93 16.32 -12.04
CA SER A 94 -24.42 17.10 -13.18
C SER A 94 -23.41 18.21 -13.56
N GLN A 95 -23.77 19.47 -13.33
CA GLN A 95 -22.96 20.65 -13.62
C GLN A 95 -22.25 21.20 -12.37
N ARG A 96 -22.55 20.68 -11.17
CA ARG A 96 -21.93 21.14 -9.93
C ARG A 96 -20.63 20.40 -9.70
N ARG A 97 -19.57 21.16 -9.41
CA ARG A 97 -18.27 20.67 -8.99
C ARG A 97 -18.02 21.10 -7.56
N ILE A 98 -17.69 20.16 -6.69
CA ILE A 98 -17.33 20.39 -5.29
C ILE A 98 -15.93 19.83 -5.12
N THR A 99 -14.96 20.71 -4.87
CA THR A 99 -13.56 20.32 -4.60
C THR A 99 -13.29 20.46 -3.11
N GLN A 100 -12.73 19.41 -2.52
CA GLN A 100 -12.26 19.38 -1.14
C GLN A 100 -10.75 19.20 -1.18
N GLU A 101 -10.01 20.07 -0.50
CA GLU A 101 -8.55 20.03 -0.47
C GLU A 101 -8.04 19.35 0.80
N ASN A 102 -6.84 18.75 0.71
CA ASN A 102 -6.10 18.15 1.82
C ASN A 102 -6.87 17.05 2.58
N ASN A 103 -7.66 16.23 1.88
CA ASN A 103 -8.33 15.08 2.49
C ASN A 103 -7.28 14.06 2.96
N PRO A 104 -7.26 13.69 4.24
CA PRO A 104 -6.31 12.70 4.72
C PRO A 104 -6.63 11.32 4.16
N PHE A 105 -5.61 10.51 3.95
CA PHE A 105 -5.76 9.10 3.64
C PHE A 105 -4.75 8.24 4.39
N GLU A 106 -5.15 6.99 4.62
CA GLU A 106 -4.28 5.93 5.10
C GLU A 106 -4.59 4.66 4.31
N VAL A 107 -3.57 4.10 3.66
CA VAL A 107 -3.70 2.87 2.88
C VAL A 107 -2.62 1.87 3.26
N TYR A 108 -3.00 0.59 3.23
CA TYR A 108 -2.06 -0.51 3.45
C TYR A 108 -1.89 -1.29 2.14
N LEU A 109 -0.66 -1.39 1.67
CA LEU A 109 -0.32 -2.12 0.44
C LEU A 109 0.53 -3.33 0.80
N GLN A 110 0.03 -4.52 0.50
CA GLN A 110 0.73 -5.79 0.73
C GLN A 110 1.32 -6.30 -0.57
N LEU A 111 2.62 -6.57 -0.58
CA LEU A 111 3.32 -7.18 -1.70
C LEU A 111 3.14 -8.71 -1.64
N GLN A 112 2.75 -9.32 -2.77
CA GLN A 112 2.58 -10.77 -2.85
C GLN A 112 3.93 -11.51 -2.97
N LYS A 113 3.91 -12.83 -2.76
CA LYS A 113 5.12 -13.68 -2.74
C LYS A 113 5.95 -13.58 -4.02
N GLU A 114 5.28 -13.33 -5.14
CA GLU A 114 5.89 -13.19 -6.47
C GLU A 114 6.63 -11.85 -6.63
N GLY A 115 6.44 -10.90 -5.71
CA GLY A 115 7.12 -9.60 -5.71
C GLY A 115 6.68 -8.64 -6.82
N LYS A 116 5.61 -8.99 -7.56
CA LYS A 116 5.13 -8.24 -8.73
C LYS A 116 3.74 -7.65 -8.53
N THR A 117 2.95 -8.28 -7.67
CA THR A 117 1.54 -7.94 -7.48
C THR A 117 1.33 -7.32 -6.11
N TRP A 118 0.50 -6.29 -6.08
CA TRP A 118 0.14 -5.60 -4.86
C TRP A 118 -1.31 -5.88 -4.51
N ARG A 119 -1.62 -5.92 -3.23
CA ARG A 119 -2.99 -6.00 -2.73
C ARG A 119 -3.25 -4.84 -1.79
N LEU A 120 -4.41 -4.22 -1.95
CA LEU A 120 -4.95 -3.31 -0.95
C LEU A 120 -5.33 -4.15 0.25
N ALA A 121 -4.74 -3.90 1.40
CA ALA A 121 -5.20 -4.47 2.65
C ALA A 121 -6.08 -3.44 3.37
N ILE A 122 -7.27 -3.84 3.75
CA ILE A 122 -8.19 -3.03 4.55
C ILE A 122 -8.26 -3.69 5.93
N PRO A 123 -7.85 -3.00 7.01
CA PRO A 123 -7.96 -3.54 8.36
C PRO A 123 -9.45 -3.73 8.69
N GLN A 124 -9.77 -4.84 9.34
CA GLN A 124 -11.08 -5.10 9.92
C GLN A 124 -10.89 -5.02 11.43
N THR A 125 -11.35 -3.92 12.01
CA THR A 125 -11.25 -3.67 13.44
C THR A 125 -12.48 -4.21 14.18
N THR A 126 -12.30 -4.58 15.44
CA THR A 126 -13.41 -4.80 16.38
C THR A 126 -13.80 -3.46 17.03
N ASP A 127 -14.83 -3.46 17.87
CA ASP A 127 -15.24 -2.29 18.66
C ASP A 127 -14.12 -1.73 19.58
N GLU A 128 -13.03 -2.47 19.80
CA GLU A 128 -11.86 -2.03 20.58
C GLU A 128 -10.73 -1.44 19.70
N ASP A 129 -10.99 -1.08 18.44
CA ASP A 129 -10.01 -0.59 17.46
C ASP A 129 -8.82 -1.54 17.19
N LYS A 130 -8.91 -2.79 17.65
CA LYS A 130 -7.92 -3.82 17.38
C LYS A 130 -8.17 -4.44 16.02
N ILE A 131 -7.14 -4.51 15.19
CA ILE A 131 -7.19 -5.18 13.89
C ILE A 131 -7.34 -6.68 14.12
N GLN A 132 -8.52 -7.22 13.83
CA GLN A 132 -8.83 -8.64 13.95
C GLN A 132 -8.44 -9.42 12.69
N SER A 133 -8.67 -8.82 11.51
CA SER A 133 -8.36 -9.46 10.22
C SER A 133 -8.10 -8.42 9.14
N TRP A 134 -7.59 -8.88 8.00
CA TRP A 134 -7.31 -8.04 6.84
C TRP A 134 -8.13 -8.51 5.66
N ARG A 135 -8.96 -7.63 5.12
CA ARG A 135 -9.62 -7.87 3.83
C ARG A 135 -8.71 -7.39 2.73
N THR A 136 -8.39 -8.24 1.76
CA THR A 136 -7.47 -7.87 0.69
C THR A 136 -8.14 -7.81 -0.68
N TYR A 137 -7.86 -6.75 -1.44
CA TYR A 137 -8.31 -6.58 -2.81
C TYR A 137 -7.10 -6.57 -3.73
N LEU A 138 -7.20 -7.25 -4.87
CA LEU A 138 -6.17 -7.19 -5.88
C LEU A 138 -6.12 -5.76 -6.45
N ILE A 139 -4.94 -5.14 -6.41
CA ILE A 139 -4.67 -3.94 -7.19
C ILE A 139 -3.62 -4.38 -8.20
N ASP A 140 -3.99 -4.45 -9.48
CA ASP A 140 -3.04 -4.88 -10.49
C ASP A 140 -1.75 -4.05 -10.41
N GLY A 141 -0.68 -4.80 -10.11
CA GLY A 141 0.69 -4.33 -10.13
C GLY A 141 1.07 -3.96 -11.56
N TRP A 142 2.03 -3.07 -11.65
CA TRP A 142 2.45 -2.46 -12.90
C TRP A 142 3.19 -3.41 -13.83
#